data_AF-A0A916YCP6-F1
#
_entry.id   AF-A0A916YCP6-F1
#
_cell.length_a   1.000
_cell.length_b   1.000
_cell.length_c   1.000
_cell.angle_alpha   90.00
_cell.angle_beta   90.00
_cell.angle_gamma   90.00
#
_symmetry.space_group_name_H-M   'P 1'
#
loop_
_entity.id
_entity.type
_entity.pdbx_description
1 polymer ?
#
loop_
_entity_poly.entity_id
_entity_poly.type
_entity_poly.pdbx_seq_one_letter_code
_entity_poly.pdbx_strand_id
1 'polypeptide(L)'
;MVRVLIVGQDKGGVGKSLLVRALAEAVPAAPIIEVDSTRRLVELEDRVMFFSMRAERIDIERSGGKAARAEFDGVINAMWTATVPTIVDVGANTARSLLTVLSGMTEDFAERNVELGVLVIVTAEPGAMAEAPRIMKIAKDAGATRFLLENRLQGPVNAADLKKIADGAPTSALDEHVMEDEAVRLLQIGGLASIPNLDSARLNEAHGVAAGSRIRRDLTRLRAAAMEAARRPASWLVGEA
;
A
#
# COMPACT_ATOMS: atom_id res chain seq x y z
N MET A 1 17.15 -8.67 12.24
CA MET A 1 15.71 -8.91 12.00
C MET A 1 15.35 -8.21 10.71
N VAL A 2 14.81 -8.93 9.74
CA VAL A 2 14.31 -8.35 8.48
C VAL A 2 12.84 -8.00 8.69
N ARG A 3 12.39 -6.83 8.22
CA ARG A 3 10.99 -6.40 8.33
C ARG A 3 10.30 -6.45 6.98
N VAL A 4 9.08 -6.97 6.96
CA VAL A 4 8.23 -7.03 5.76
C VAL A 4 6.95 -6.26 6.06
N LEU A 5 6.66 -5.22 5.28
CA LEU A 5 5.48 -4.39 5.46
C LEU A 5 4.42 -4.72 4.40
N ILE A 6 3.30 -5.27 4.85
CA ILE A 6 2.15 -5.62 4.02
C ILE A 6 1.19 -4.44 3.97
N VAL A 7 0.89 -3.94 2.77
CA VAL A 7 -0.09 -2.88 2.54
C VAL A 7 -1.37 -3.51 2.04
N GLY A 8 -2.43 -3.48 2.85
CA GLY A 8 -3.62 -4.30 2.62
C GLY A 8 -4.94 -3.60 2.89
N GLN A 9 -5.88 -3.76 1.95
CA GLN A 9 -7.30 -3.44 2.10
C GLN A 9 -8.10 -4.18 1.01
N ASP A 10 -9.14 -4.92 1.40
CA ASP A 10 -9.99 -5.67 0.47
C ASP A 10 -10.79 -4.74 -0.45
N LYS A 11 -11.14 -3.52 0.01
CA LYS A 11 -11.76 -2.52 -0.85
C LYS A 11 -10.78 -1.95 -1.89
N GLY A 12 -11.17 -2.01 -3.16
CA GLY A 12 -10.50 -1.31 -4.27
C GLY A 12 -10.74 0.20 -4.23
N GLY A 13 -9.82 0.98 -4.78
CA GLY A 13 -9.96 2.46 -4.90
C GLY A 13 -9.58 3.26 -3.65
N VAL A 14 -9.13 2.62 -2.57
CA VAL A 14 -8.75 3.31 -1.32
C VAL A 14 -7.37 3.99 -1.36
N GLY A 15 -6.63 3.89 -2.47
CA GLY A 15 -5.31 4.51 -2.64
C GLY A 15 -4.09 3.64 -2.26
N LYS A 16 -4.24 2.31 -2.14
CA LYS A 16 -3.12 1.38 -1.81
C LYS A 16 -1.85 1.62 -2.61
N SER A 17 -1.94 1.57 -3.94
CA SER A 17 -0.77 1.73 -4.81
C SER A 17 -0.14 3.12 -4.73
N LEU A 18 -0.89 4.17 -4.36
CA LEU A 18 -0.30 5.50 -4.08
C LEU A 18 0.58 5.46 -2.82
N LEU A 19 0.10 4.80 -1.76
CA LEU A 19 0.88 4.66 -0.54
C LEU A 19 2.06 3.70 -0.69
N VAL A 20 1.92 2.64 -1.49
CA VAL A 20 3.06 1.78 -1.84
C VAL A 20 4.13 2.57 -2.60
N ARG A 21 3.75 3.41 -3.56
CA ARG A 21 4.69 4.33 -4.21
C ARG A 21 5.35 5.25 -3.18
N ALA A 22 4.60 5.80 -2.23
CA ALA A 22 5.16 6.66 -1.20
C ALA A 22 6.16 5.93 -0.29
N LEU A 23 5.88 4.68 0.07
CA LEU A 23 6.82 3.81 0.79
C LEU A 23 8.06 3.50 -0.06
N ALA A 24 7.88 3.26 -1.36
CA ALA A 24 8.98 3.00 -2.28
C ALA A 24 9.91 4.22 -2.48
N GLU A 25 9.36 5.43 -2.37
CA GLU A 25 10.13 6.69 -2.32
C GLU A 25 10.84 6.87 -0.98
N ALA A 26 10.17 6.55 0.13
CA ALA A 26 10.73 6.68 1.48
C ALA A 26 11.81 5.63 1.78
N VAL A 27 11.73 4.46 1.15
CA VAL A 27 12.68 3.35 1.26
C VAL A 27 13.13 2.90 -0.14
N PRO A 28 14.03 3.67 -0.80
CA PRO A 28 14.40 3.42 -2.21
C PRO A 28 15.00 2.04 -2.48
N ALA A 29 15.66 1.45 -1.49
CA ALA A 29 16.31 0.14 -1.61
C ALA A 29 15.37 -1.04 -1.33
N ALA A 30 14.13 -0.81 -0.87
CA ALA A 30 13.21 -1.89 -0.57
C ALA A 30 12.67 -2.50 -1.89
N PRO A 31 12.80 -3.82 -2.10
CA PRO A 31 12.04 -4.53 -3.12
C PRO A 31 10.55 -4.52 -2.78
N ILE A 32 9.74 -4.72 -3.81
CA ILE A 32 8.28 -4.70 -3.73
C ILE A 32 7.76 -6.04 -4.25
N ILE A 33 6.93 -6.68 -3.45
CA ILE A 33 6.14 -7.84 -3.85
C ILE A 33 4.75 -7.31 -4.19
N GLU A 34 4.34 -7.37 -5.45
CA GLU A 34 3.01 -6.95 -5.89
C GLU A 34 2.11 -8.17 -6.07
N VAL A 35 0.98 -8.19 -5.38
CA VAL A 35 0.02 -9.30 -5.34
C VAL A 35 -1.34 -8.79 -5.80
N ASP A 36 -1.63 -8.89 -7.11
CA ASP A 36 -2.89 -8.42 -7.69
C ASP A 36 -3.21 -9.22 -8.95
N SER A 37 -4.40 -9.04 -9.49
CA SER A 37 -4.84 -9.49 -10.80
C SER A 37 -4.24 -8.72 -11.97
N THR A 38 -3.67 -7.54 -11.72
CA THR A 38 -3.07 -6.68 -12.75
C THR A 38 -1.85 -5.99 -12.17
N ARG A 39 -0.76 -5.91 -12.95
CA ARG A 39 0.44 -5.16 -12.56
C ARG A 39 0.18 -3.66 -12.65
N ARG A 40 0.27 -2.96 -11.52
CA ARG A 40 -0.03 -1.52 -11.35
C ARG A 40 1.20 -0.68 -11.07
N LEU A 41 2.29 -1.27 -10.59
CA LEU A 41 3.52 -0.58 -10.19
C LEU A 41 4.61 -0.69 -11.28
N VAL A 42 4.21 -0.59 -12.55
CA VAL A 42 5.09 -0.83 -13.70
C VAL A 42 6.28 0.13 -13.76
N GLU A 43 6.09 1.36 -13.27
CA GLU A 43 7.11 2.41 -13.24
C GLU A 43 8.24 2.16 -12.23
N LEU A 44 8.08 1.17 -11.34
CA LEU A 44 9.10 0.76 -10.38
C LEU A 44 9.94 -0.43 -10.89
N GLU A 45 9.69 -0.87 -12.13
CA GLU A 45 10.53 -1.75 -12.93
C GLU A 45 11.03 -3.01 -12.19
N ASP A 46 12.36 -3.12 -12.05
CA ASP A 46 13.10 -4.26 -11.50
C ASP A 46 12.93 -4.42 -9.98
N ARG A 47 12.43 -3.38 -9.30
CA ARG A 47 12.09 -3.47 -7.87
C ARG A 47 10.87 -4.32 -7.61
N VAL A 48 10.03 -4.57 -8.61
CA VAL A 48 8.72 -5.22 -8.43
C VAL A 48 8.74 -6.69 -8.86
N MET A 49 8.54 -7.58 -7.90
CA MET A 49 8.22 -8.98 -8.11
C MET A 49 6.69 -9.15 -8.11
N PHE A 50 6.12 -9.44 -9.28
CA PHE A 50 4.66 -9.55 -9.44
C PHE A 50 4.18 -11.00 -9.31
N PHE A 51 3.19 -11.22 -8.44
CA PHE A 51 2.45 -12.46 -8.27
C PHE A 51 1.00 -12.25 -8.71
N SER A 52 0.61 -12.90 -9.81
CA SER A 52 -0.73 -12.81 -10.36
C SER A 52 -1.73 -13.57 -9.49
N MET A 53 -2.79 -12.87 -9.04
CA MET A 53 -3.92 -13.47 -8.32
C MET A 53 -5.19 -13.45 -9.15
N ARG A 54 -6.11 -14.38 -8.88
CA ARG A 54 -7.43 -14.40 -9.54
C ARG A 54 -8.27 -13.20 -9.07
N ALA A 55 -8.97 -12.59 -10.01
CA ALA A 55 -9.77 -11.38 -9.74
C ALA A 55 -11.04 -11.65 -8.92
N GLU A 56 -11.64 -12.85 -9.02
CA GLU A 56 -12.93 -13.16 -8.41
C GLU A 56 -12.90 -14.24 -7.33
N ARG A 57 -13.68 -14.02 -6.26
CA ARG A 57 -13.87 -14.96 -5.14
C ARG A 57 -14.52 -16.29 -5.56
N ILE A 58 -15.35 -16.30 -6.59
CA ILE A 58 -16.04 -17.50 -7.08
C ILE A 58 -15.05 -18.59 -7.50
N ASP A 59 -13.93 -18.22 -8.10
CA ASP A 59 -12.90 -19.16 -8.51
C ASP A 59 -12.12 -19.74 -7.31
N ILE A 60 -12.01 -18.96 -6.23
CA ILE A 60 -11.37 -19.35 -4.97
C ILE A 60 -12.24 -20.37 -4.22
N GLU A 61 -13.54 -20.10 -4.12
CA GLU A 61 -14.52 -20.96 -3.43
C GLU A 61 -14.68 -22.34 -4.12
N ARG A 62 -14.59 -22.39 -5.47
CA ARG A 62 -14.69 -23.65 -6.24
C ARG A 62 -13.57 -24.66 -5.93
N SER A 63 -12.46 -24.22 -5.33
CA SER A 63 -11.27 -25.04 -5.09
C SER A 63 -11.18 -25.70 -3.71
N GLY A 64 -12.20 -25.55 -2.85
CA GLY A 64 -12.25 -26.16 -1.53
C GLY A 64 -11.16 -25.66 -0.57
N GLY A 65 -10.63 -24.45 -0.79
CA GLY A 65 -9.69 -23.77 0.09
C GLY A 65 -8.24 -24.27 0.05
N LYS A 66 -7.94 -25.47 -0.48
CA LYS A 66 -6.56 -25.96 -0.61
C LYS A 66 -5.81 -25.28 -1.76
N ALA A 67 -6.40 -25.19 -2.96
CA ALA A 67 -5.74 -24.50 -4.08
C ALA A 67 -5.62 -23.01 -3.80
N ALA A 68 -6.60 -22.40 -3.13
CA ALA A 68 -6.55 -21.02 -2.67
C ALA A 68 -5.39 -20.71 -1.71
N ARG A 69 -4.93 -21.68 -0.91
CA ARG A 69 -3.74 -21.51 -0.05
C ARG A 69 -2.46 -21.62 -0.87
N ALA A 70 -2.40 -22.59 -1.77
CA ALA A 70 -1.23 -22.80 -2.63
C ALA A 70 -0.93 -21.59 -3.54
N GLU A 71 -1.95 -20.78 -3.88
CA GLU A 71 -1.74 -19.52 -4.59
C GLU A 71 -0.84 -18.53 -3.83
N PHE A 72 -0.88 -18.56 -2.50
CA PHE A 72 -0.04 -17.71 -1.67
C PHE A 72 1.37 -18.25 -1.46
N ASP A 73 1.66 -19.51 -1.83
CA ASP A 73 2.97 -20.13 -1.56
C ASP A 73 4.12 -19.30 -2.12
N GLY A 74 3.98 -18.79 -3.35
CA GLY A 74 5.00 -17.95 -3.98
C GLY A 74 5.25 -16.65 -3.20
N VAL A 75 4.17 -15.97 -2.80
CA VAL A 75 4.22 -14.72 -2.04
C VAL A 75 4.81 -14.97 -0.64
N ILE A 76 4.35 -16.01 0.04
CA ILE A 76 4.80 -16.40 1.38
C ILE A 76 6.28 -16.77 1.35
N ASN A 77 6.72 -17.56 0.37
CA ASN A 77 8.12 -17.91 0.19
C ASN A 77 9.00 -16.69 -0.10
N ALA A 78 8.51 -15.73 -0.89
CA ALA A 78 9.23 -14.48 -1.14
C ALA A 78 9.38 -13.64 0.14
N MET A 79 8.32 -13.51 0.94
CA MET A 79 8.39 -12.82 2.25
C MET A 79 9.31 -13.56 3.23
N TRP A 80 9.23 -14.89 3.26
CA TRP A 80 10.03 -15.75 4.14
C TRP A 80 11.53 -15.65 3.84
N THR A 81 11.88 -15.59 2.56
CA THR A 81 13.27 -15.54 2.10
C THR A 81 13.82 -14.12 2.03
N ALA A 82 13.02 -13.11 2.38
CA ALA A 82 13.45 -11.71 2.37
C ALA A 82 14.69 -11.51 3.23
N THR A 83 15.72 -10.90 2.65
CA THR A 83 16.99 -10.58 3.33
C THR A 83 17.14 -9.09 3.60
N VAL A 84 16.23 -8.26 3.08
CA VAL A 84 16.21 -6.81 3.19
C VAL A 84 14.79 -6.33 3.48
N PRO A 85 14.60 -5.11 4.02
CA PRO A 85 13.27 -4.53 4.21
C PRO A 85 12.44 -4.60 2.94
N THR A 86 11.27 -5.22 2.99
CA THR A 86 10.45 -5.51 1.79
C THR A 86 9.04 -4.95 1.96
N ILE A 87 8.49 -4.38 0.88
CA ILE A 87 7.11 -3.88 0.83
C ILE A 87 6.24 -4.91 0.07
N VAL A 88 5.03 -5.16 0.53
CA VAL A 88 4.07 -6.05 -0.14
C VAL A 88 2.79 -5.27 -0.48
N ASP A 89 2.53 -5.01 -1.77
CA ASP A 89 1.27 -4.41 -2.24
C ASP A 89 0.24 -5.51 -2.44
N VAL A 90 -0.82 -5.51 -1.61
CA VAL A 90 -1.88 -6.51 -1.72
C VAL A 90 -3.12 -5.88 -2.34
N GLY A 91 -3.49 -6.40 -3.50
CA GLY A 91 -4.66 -6.03 -4.27
C GLY A 91 -5.98 -6.17 -3.51
N ALA A 92 -7.03 -5.63 -4.13
CA ALA A 92 -8.39 -5.77 -3.58
C ALA A 92 -8.79 -7.24 -3.40
N ASN A 93 -9.71 -7.50 -2.48
CA ASN A 93 -10.25 -8.83 -2.14
C ASN A 93 -9.25 -9.90 -1.65
N THR A 94 -7.96 -9.56 -1.52
CA THR A 94 -6.88 -10.54 -1.26
C THR A 94 -6.30 -10.42 0.16
N ALA A 95 -6.29 -9.22 0.74
CA ALA A 95 -5.62 -8.92 2.00
C ALA A 95 -6.11 -9.80 3.14
N ARG A 96 -7.44 -9.96 3.28
CA ARG A 96 -8.00 -10.77 4.37
C ARG A 96 -7.56 -12.24 4.32
N SER A 97 -7.59 -12.84 3.12
CA SER A 97 -7.25 -14.23 2.90
C SER A 97 -5.77 -14.48 3.17
N LEU A 98 -4.88 -13.63 2.63
CA LEU A 98 -3.44 -13.71 2.85
C LEU A 98 -3.10 -13.56 4.34
N LEU A 99 -3.62 -12.52 5.01
CA LEU A 99 -3.33 -12.28 6.43
C LEU A 99 -3.81 -13.40 7.34
N THR A 100 -4.92 -14.06 6.99
CA THR A 100 -5.42 -15.22 7.74
C THR A 100 -4.47 -16.40 7.62
N VAL A 101 -3.88 -16.65 6.43
CA VAL A 101 -2.85 -17.68 6.28
C VAL A 101 -1.60 -17.32 7.09
N LEU A 102 -1.15 -16.07 7.01
CA LEU A 102 0.02 -15.60 7.74
C LEU A 102 -0.13 -15.66 9.26
N SER A 103 -1.35 -15.47 9.80
CA SER A 103 -1.60 -15.65 11.23
C SER A 103 -1.35 -17.06 11.75
N GLY A 104 -1.41 -18.07 10.88
CA GLY A 104 -1.05 -19.44 11.22
C GLY A 104 0.43 -19.78 11.08
N MET A 105 1.27 -18.82 10.65
CA MET A 105 2.69 -19.02 10.32
C MET A 105 3.61 -18.05 11.07
N THR A 106 3.12 -17.36 12.09
CA THR A 106 3.87 -16.31 12.80
C THR A 106 5.14 -16.84 13.47
N GLU A 107 5.06 -18.03 14.06
CA GLU A 107 6.21 -18.73 14.67
C GLU A 107 7.25 -19.08 13.62
N ASP A 108 6.82 -19.61 12.48
CA ASP A 108 7.69 -19.89 11.35
C ASP A 108 8.48 -18.59 10.99
N PHE A 109 7.78 -17.47 10.73
CA PHE A 109 8.45 -16.23 10.30
C PHE A 109 9.44 -15.72 11.37
N ALA A 110 9.10 -15.88 12.65
CA ALA A 110 9.97 -15.53 13.77
C ALA A 110 11.24 -16.40 13.81
N GLU A 111 11.15 -17.71 13.55
CA GLU A 111 12.32 -18.60 13.44
C GLU A 111 13.29 -18.14 12.34
N ARG A 112 12.76 -17.54 11.27
CA ARG A 112 13.57 -16.97 10.19
C ARG A 112 14.10 -15.57 10.47
N ASN A 113 13.78 -14.99 11.63
CA ASN A 113 14.10 -13.61 12.01
C ASN A 113 13.48 -12.58 11.05
N VAL A 114 12.28 -12.89 10.54
CA VAL A 114 11.45 -12.01 9.71
C VAL A 114 10.27 -11.52 10.55
N GLU A 115 10.18 -10.21 10.71
CA GLU A 115 9.10 -9.54 11.42
C GLU A 115 8.09 -8.98 10.41
N LEU A 116 6.81 -9.33 10.57
CA LEU A 116 5.74 -8.85 9.71
C LEU A 116 5.14 -7.56 10.27
N GLY A 117 4.76 -6.65 9.37
CA GLY A 117 4.04 -5.43 9.67
C GLY A 117 2.86 -5.28 8.71
N VAL A 118 1.78 -4.63 9.14
CA VAL A 118 0.60 -4.41 8.30
C VAL A 118 0.21 -2.93 8.32
N LEU A 119 0.19 -2.32 7.15
CA LEU A 119 -0.40 -1.02 6.89
C LEU A 119 -1.79 -1.21 6.29
N VAL A 120 -2.82 -0.84 7.05
CA VAL A 120 -4.20 -0.84 6.58
C VAL A 120 -4.59 0.58 6.17
N ILE A 121 -5.27 0.71 5.03
CA ILE A 121 -5.77 1.99 4.53
C ILE A 121 -7.28 2.03 4.69
N VAL A 122 -7.77 3.18 5.13
CA VAL A 122 -9.19 3.46 5.28
C VAL A 122 -9.55 4.79 4.63
N THR A 123 -10.74 4.85 4.04
CA THR A 123 -11.34 6.05 3.46
C THR A 123 -12.74 6.24 4.06
N ALA A 124 -13.35 7.41 3.91
CA ALA A 124 -14.75 7.62 4.32
C ALA A 124 -15.78 6.82 3.51
N GLU A 125 -15.37 6.16 2.41
CA GLU A 125 -16.24 5.24 1.66
C GLU A 125 -16.80 4.11 2.57
N PRO A 126 -18.12 3.87 2.59
CA PRO A 126 -18.75 2.88 3.47
C PRO A 126 -18.15 1.48 3.39
N GLY A 127 -17.79 1.02 2.19
CA GLY A 127 -17.18 -0.30 1.99
C GLY A 127 -15.80 -0.42 2.65
N ALA A 128 -14.97 0.62 2.57
CA ALA A 128 -13.66 0.63 3.22
C ALA A 128 -13.79 0.70 4.75
N MET A 129 -14.74 1.51 5.24
CA MET A 129 -15.05 1.64 6.66
C MET A 129 -15.53 0.33 7.28
N ALA A 130 -16.33 -0.45 6.56
CA ALA A 130 -16.84 -1.74 7.03
C ALA A 130 -15.75 -2.82 7.11
N GLU A 131 -14.78 -2.81 6.19
CA GLU A 131 -13.74 -3.84 6.11
C GLU A 131 -12.49 -3.53 6.96
N ALA A 132 -12.12 -2.25 7.13
CA ALA A 132 -10.92 -1.87 7.88
C ALA A 132 -10.83 -2.46 9.31
N PRO A 133 -11.89 -2.47 10.16
CA PRO A 133 -11.83 -3.12 11.47
C PRO A 133 -11.49 -4.62 11.40
N ARG A 134 -12.00 -5.32 10.38
CA ARG A 134 -11.79 -6.77 10.21
C ARG A 134 -10.35 -7.05 9.85
N ILE A 135 -9.79 -6.28 8.92
CA ILE A 135 -8.38 -6.40 8.51
C ILE A 135 -7.47 -6.04 9.67
N MET A 136 -7.74 -4.93 10.38
CA MET A 136 -6.98 -4.54 11.56
C MET A 136 -6.98 -5.63 12.63
N LYS A 137 -8.11 -6.30 12.86
CA LYS A 137 -8.20 -7.43 13.81
C LYS A 137 -7.32 -8.60 13.38
N ILE A 138 -7.44 -9.07 12.13
CA ILE A 138 -6.64 -10.21 11.63
C ILE A 138 -5.14 -9.86 11.65
N ALA A 139 -4.78 -8.63 11.30
CA ALA A 139 -3.40 -8.16 11.36
C ALA A 139 -2.81 -8.21 12.78
N LYS A 140 -3.65 -8.17 13.83
CA LYS A 140 -3.20 -8.25 15.23
C LYS A 140 -2.73 -9.66 15.55
N ASP A 141 -3.50 -10.64 15.08
CA ASP A 141 -3.25 -12.06 15.31
C ASP A 141 -2.09 -12.56 14.44
N ALA A 142 -1.80 -11.89 13.31
CA ALA A 142 -0.62 -12.13 12.50
C ALA A 142 0.72 -11.69 13.14
N GLY A 143 0.73 -11.38 14.45
CA GLY A 143 1.93 -11.07 15.23
C GLY A 143 2.62 -9.76 14.82
N ALA A 144 1.95 -8.94 14.01
CA ALA A 144 2.57 -7.85 13.29
C ALA A 144 2.37 -6.50 13.98
N THR A 145 3.37 -5.62 13.84
CA THR A 145 3.14 -4.18 14.07
C THR A 145 2.08 -3.71 13.07
N ARG A 146 1.05 -2.99 13.54
CA ARG A 146 -0.03 -2.49 12.68
C ARG A 146 0.03 -0.99 12.55
N PHE A 147 -0.34 -0.47 11.40
CA PHE A 147 -0.53 0.94 11.12
C PHE A 147 -1.88 1.14 10.45
N LEU A 148 -2.54 2.26 10.75
CA LEU A 148 -3.76 2.68 10.06
C LEU A 148 -3.50 4.02 9.37
N LEU A 149 -3.74 4.09 8.07
CA LEU A 149 -3.65 5.31 7.29
C LEU A 149 -5.02 5.74 6.80
N GLU A 150 -5.45 6.93 7.21
CA GLU A 150 -6.64 7.58 6.70
C GLU A 150 -6.31 8.27 5.36
N ASN A 151 -6.89 7.80 4.26
CA ASN A 151 -6.83 8.49 2.99
C ASN A 151 -8.12 9.31 2.80
N ARG A 152 -8.01 10.63 2.83
CA ARG A 152 -9.15 11.56 2.80
C ARG A 152 -9.66 11.88 1.39
N LEU A 153 -9.39 11.00 0.43
CA LEU A 153 -9.87 11.11 -0.96
C LEU A 153 -11.41 11.28 -1.08
N GLN A 154 -12.17 10.74 -0.11
CA GLN A 154 -13.63 10.91 -0.04
C GLN A 154 -14.06 11.72 1.20
N GLY A 155 -13.19 12.63 1.64
CA GLY A 155 -13.36 13.36 2.88
C GLY A 155 -12.87 12.59 4.11
N PRO A 156 -12.89 13.25 5.29
CA PRO A 156 -12.39 12.68 6.52
C PRO A 156 -13.33 11.61 7.09
N VAL A 157 -12.74 10.61 7.71
CA VAL A 157 -13.43 9.65 8.58
C VAL A 157 -13.71 10.33 9.92
N ASN A 158 -14.87 10.02 10.53
CA ASN A 158 -15.16 10.50 11.88
C ASN A 158 -14.05 10.06 12.85
N ALA A 159 -13.52 10.98 13.66
CA ALA A 159 -12.39 10.71 14.55
C ALA A 159 -12.66 9.58 15.56
N ALA A 160 -13.90 9.41 16.02
CA ALA A 160 -14.27 8.34 16.94
C ALA A 160 -14.21 6.97 16.25
N ASP A 161 -14.68 6.90 15.00
CA ASP A 161 -14.60 5.69 14.19
C ASP A 161 -13.15 5.35 13.83
N LEU A 162 -12.36 6.36 13.44
CA LEU A 162 -10.94 6.16 13.14
C LEU A 162 -10.17 5.60 14.35
N LYS A 163 -10.42 6.16 15.54
CA LYS A 163 -9.83 5.67 16.80
C LYS A 163 -10.25 4.23 17.10
N LYS A 164 -11.51 3.89 16.85
CA LYS A 164 -12.04 2.53 17.03
C LYS A 164 -11.42 1.53 16.05
N ILE A 165 -11.26 1.92 14.78
CA ILE A 165 -10.63 1.09 13.74
C ILE A 165 -9.16 0.86 14.07
N ALA A 166 -8.46 1.91 14.52
CA ALA A 166 -7.04 1.83 14.83
C ALA A 166 -6.72 0.82 15.94
N ASP A 167 -7.60 0.66 16.94
CA ASP A 167 -7.41 -0.28 18.05
C ASP A 167 -5.99 -0.18 18.67
N GLY A 168 -5.56 1.06 18.93
CA GLY A 168 -4.25 1.38 19.50
C GLY A 168 -3.08 1.40 18.50
N ALA A 169 -3.30 1.04 17.22
CA ALA A 169 -2.28 1.20 16.19
C ALA A 169 -1.97 2.67 15.91
N PRO A 170 -0.71 3.02 15.60
CA PRO A 170 -0.36 4.36 15.12
C PRO A 170 -1.16 4.73 13.87
N THR A 171 -1.69 5.95 13.88
CA THR A 171 -2.43 6.52 12.75
C THR A 171 -1.61 7.59 12.02
N SER A 172 -1.80 7.66 10.71
CA SER A 172 -1.41 8.79 9.87
C SER A 172 -2.54 9.13 8.91
N ALA A 173 -2.47 10.29 8.25
CA ALA A 173 -3.46 10.72 7.29
C ALA A 173 -2.82 11.29 6.04
N LEU A 174 -3.46 11.07 4.90
CA LEU A 174 -3.22 11.78 3.65
C LEU A 174 -4.45 12.65 3.39
N ASP A 175 -4.24 13.96 3.34
CA ASP A 175 -5.30 14.92 3.07
C ASP A 175 -5.88 14.75 1.66
N GLU A 176 -7.06 15.30 1.44
CA GLU A 176 -7.65 15.34 0.10
C GLU A 176 -6.77 16.16 -0.83
N HIS A 177 -6.54 15.64 -2.04
CA HIS A 177 -5.77 16.30 -3.07
C HIS A 177 -6.64 16.53 -4.29
N VAL A 178 -6.99 17.79 -4.54
CA VAL A 178 -7.64 18.23 -5.78
C VAL A 178 -6.56 18.74 -6.72
N MET A 179 -6.52 18.20 -7.93
CA MET A 179 -5.51 18.54 -8.94
C MET A 179 -6.16 18.66 -10.31
N GLU A 180 -5.49 19.34 -11.24
CA GLU A 180 -5.89 19.37 -12.65
C GLU A 180 -5.82 17.96 -13.26
N ASP A 181 -6.71 17.65 -14.22
CA ASP A 181 -6.78 16.32 -14.86
C ASP A 181 -5.45 15.87 -15.45
N GLU A 182 -4.66 16.81 -15.97
CA GLU A 182 -3.34 16.53 -16.49
C GLU A 182 -2.35 16.10 -15.40
N ALA A 183 -2.42 16.69 -14.20
CA ALA A 183 -1.61 16.23 -13.07
C ALA A 183 -2.00 14.80 -12.67
N VAL A 184 -3.30 14.50 -12.64
CA VAL A 184 -3.80 13.13 -12.38
C VAL A 184 -3.27 12.15 -13.42
N ARG A 185 -3.31 12.53 -14.71
CA ARG A 185 -2.80 11.70 -15.82
C ARG A 185 -1.30 11.43 -15.68
N LEU A 186 -0.50 12.46 -15.41
CA LEU A 186 0.95 12.32 -15.22
C LEU A 186 1.27 11.41 -14.02
N LEU A 187 0.54 11.56 -12.92
CA LEU A 187 0.68 10.68 -11.75
C LEU A 187 0.33 9.21 -12.07
N GLN A 188 -0.71 8.97 -12.87
CA GLN A 188 -1.12 7.62 -13.24
C GLN A 188 -0.09 6.93 -14.15
N ILE A 189 0.58 7.68 -15.03
CA ILE A 189 1.57 7.14 -15.97
C ILE A 189 2.91 6.91 -15.28
N GLY A 190 3.42 7.91 -14.56
CA GLY A 190 4.80 7.92 -14.07
C GLY A 190 4.94 7.65 -12.57
N GLY A 191 3.84 7.53 -11.82
CA GLY A 191 3.86 7.40 -10.37
C GLY A 191 4.55 8.58 -9.67
N LEU A 192 4.86 8.40 -8.38
CA LEU A 192 5.53 9.44 -7.59
C LEU A 192 7.01 9.63 -8.00
N ALA A 193 7.66 8.58 -8.48
CA ALA A 193 9.08 8.57 -8.86
C ALA A 193 9.39 9.49 -10.04
N SER A 194 8.41 9.71 -10.93
CA SER A 194 8.59 10.59 -12.09
C SER A 194 8.59 12.09 -11.73
N ILE A 195 8.00 12.47 -10.59
CA ILE A 195 7.70 13.88 -10.25
C ILE A 195 8.97 14.76 -10.19
N PRO A 196 10.09 14.32 -9.59
CA PRO A 196 11.33 15.11 -9.59
C PRO A 196 11.90 15.41 -10.99
N ASN A 197 11.55 14.59 -11.99
CA ASN A 197 12.09 14.66 -13.35
C ASN A 197 11.14 15.40 -14.33
N LEU A 198 10.07 16.03 -13.83
CA LEU A 198 9.13 16.75 -14.67
C LEU A 198 9.79 17.95 -15.36
N ASP A 199 9.75 17.97 -16.69
CA ASP A 199 10.27 19.06 -17.50
C ASP A 199 9.35 20.28 -17.42
N SER A 200 9.81 21.28 -16.67
CA SER A 200 9.10 22.55 -16.50
C SER A 200 8.87 23.31 -17.81
N ALA A 201 9.80 23.28 -18.75
CA ALA A 201 9.71 24.02 -20.00
C ALA A 201 8.66 23.38 -20.89
N ARG A 202 8.70 22.05 -21.01
CA ARG A 202 7.74 21.27 -21.79
C ARG A 202 6.31 21.38 -21.24
N LEU A 203 6.13 21.36 -19.91
CA LEU A 203 4.82 21.57 -19.30
C LEU A 203 4.28 22.99 -19.56
N ASN A 204 5.15 24.00 -19.49
CA ASN A 204 4.76 25.38 -19.76
C ASN A 204 4.43 25.60 -21.24
N GLU A 205 5.15 24.95 -22.15
CA GLU A 205 4.87 24.99 -23.59
C GLU A 205 3.52 24.33 -23.91
N ALA A 206 3.23 23.18 -23.31
CA ALA A 206 2.01 22.42 -23.57
C ALA A 206 0.75 23.05 -22.95
N HIS A 207 0.86 23.65 -21.76
CA HIS A 207 -0.31 24.08 -20.97
C HIS A 207 -0.30 25.58 -20.61
N GLY A 208 0.75 26.31 -20.98
CA GLY A 208 0.99 27.68 -20.52
C GLY A 208 1.64 27.73 -19.12
N VAL A 209 2.35 28.83 -18.84
CA VAL A 209 3.15 28.99 -17.60
C VAL A 209 2.32 28.82 -16.33
N ALA A 210 1.10 29.37 -16.30
CA ALA A 210 0.27 29.33 -15.10
C ALA A 210 -0.19 27.89 -14.77
N ALA A 211 -0.71 27.15 -15.75
CA ALA A 211 -1.18 25.77 -15.55
C ALA A 211 0.00 24.81 -15.34
N GLY A 212 1.06 24.90 -16.17
CA GLY A 212 2.27 24.08 -16.00
C GLY A 212 2.91 24.23 -14.62
N SER A 213 2.93 25.45 -14.07
CA SER A 213 3.40 25.71 -12.70
C SER A 213 2.49 25.11 -11.62
N ARG A 214 1.16 25.16 -11.79
CA ARG A 214 0.21 24.53 -10.85
C ARG A 214 0.33 23.02 -10.85
N ILE A 215 0.31 22.39 -12.03
CA ILE A 215 0.49 20.93 -12.19
C ILE A 215 1.73 20.45 -11.45
N ARG A 216 2.89 21.07 -11.69
CA ARG A 216 4.14 20.68 -11.02
C ARG A 216 4.06 20.87 -9.51
N ARG A 217 3.49 21.97 -9.04
CA ARG A 217 3.36 22.29 -7.62
C ARG A 217 2.47 21.29 -6.90
N ASP A 218 1.33 20.94 -7.50
CA ASP A 218 0.36 20.02 -6.91
C ASP A 218 0.92 18.61 -6.83
N LEU A 219 1.59 18.14 -7.89
CA LEU A 219 2.31 16.85 -7.88
C LEU A 219 3.42 16.81 -6.84
N THR A 220 4.23 17.87 -6.75
CA THR A 220 5.32 17.96 -5.76
C THR A 220 4.75 17.92 -4.34
N ARG A 221 3.64 18.65 -4.09
CA ARG A 221 2.97 18.66 -2.79
C ARG A 221 2.39 17.30 -2.44
N LEU A 222 1.71 16.65 -3.39
CA LEU A 222 1.15 15.30 -3.20
C LEU A 222 2.26 14.30 -2.86
N ARG A 223 3.38 14.30 -3.59
CA ARG A 223 4.52 13.43 -3.31
C ARG A 223 5.01 13.60 -1.87
N ALA A 224 5.24 14.83 -1.46
CA ALA A 224 5.70 15.13 -0.10
C ALA A 224 4.69 14.68 0.97
N ALA A 225 3.40 14.98 0.76
CA ALA A 225 2.32 14.59 1.69
C ALA A 225 2.17 13.06 1.80
N ALA A 226 2.24 12.35 0.67
CA ALA A 226 2.15 10.90 0.65
C ALA A 226 3.35 10.25 1.36
N MET A 227 4.57 10.77 1.14
CA MET A 227 5.76 10.30 1.86
C MET A 227 5.66 10.56 3.37
N GLU A 228 5.15 11.72 3.79
CA GLU A 228 4.94 12.01 5.22
C GLU A 228 3.88 11.09 5.83
N ALA A 229 2.77 10.84 5.13
CA ALA A 229 1.74 9.90 5.58
C ALA A 229 2.30 8.47 5.74
N ALA A 230 3.24 8.07 4.87
CA ALA A 230 3.93 6.78 4.90
C ALA A 230 5.14 6.73 5.84
N ARG A 231 5.51 7.86 6.48
CA ARG A 231 6.77 7.97 7.22
C ARG A 231 6.90 6.98 8.36
N ARG A 232 5.88 6.86 9.22
CA ARG A 232 5.91 5.92 10.36
C ARG A 232 6.08 4.46 9.92
N PRO A 233 5.26 3.93 9.00
CA PRO A 233 5.47 2.57 8.52
C PRO A 233 6.83 2.40 7.80
N ALA A 234 7.32 3.41 7.09
CA ALA A 234 8.65 3.37 6.47
C ALA A 234 9.78 3.30 7.51
N SER A 235 9.76 4.15 8.54
CA SER A 235 10.76 4.11 9.62
C SER A 235 10.75 2.79 10.38
N TRP A 236 9.56 2.23 10.65
CA TRP A 236 9.48 0.88 11.20
C TRP A 236 10.11 -0.12 10.24
N LEU A 237 9.76 -0.11 8.95
CA LEU A 237 10.27 -1.05 7.96
C LEU A 237 11.82 -1.10 7.93
N VAL A 238 12.51 0.02 8.13
CA VAL A 238 13.98 0.08 8.12
C VAL A 238 14.66 -0.07 9.49
N GLY A 239 13.90 -0.23 10.58
CA GLY A 239 14.49 -0.43 11.93
C GLY A 239 14.69 0.84 12.76
N GLU A 240 14.13 1.98 12.36
CA GLU A 240 14.31 3.29 13.02
C GLU A 240 13.23 3.62 14.07
N ALA A 241 12.16 2.83 14.12
CA ALA A 241 11.02 3.00 15.02
C ALA A 241 10.69 1.70 15.78
#